data_AF-A0A2V2X1D8-F1
#
_entry.id   AF-A0A2V2X1D8-F1
#
_cell.length_a   1.000
_cell.length_b   1.000
_cell.length_c   1.000
_cell.angle_alpha   90.00
_cell.angle_beta   90.00
_cell.angle_gamma   90.00
#
_symmetry.space_group_name_H-M   'P 1'
#
loop_
_entity.id
_entity.type
_entity.pdbx_description
1 polymer ?
#
loop_
_entity_poly.entity_id
_entity_poly.type
_entity_poly.pdbx_seq_one_letter_code
_entity_poly.pdbx_strand_id
1 'polypeptide(L)'
;MLRLLPLRLASKVTAGNAKNQAGHPRRKAKLFHVIPGTPVTPMEKLKEQRRRYGQDRHSRLPEYRPGKNVRLDPNTFTLYATTKGVMTIRESRINPKYKWLEVEPDIQKVYRSSQMRRALAARGMTSQMVEKNEHYRSEMDLLLEPHWRQRVMRVPKATERFKDPNLFVRGVITELTPMDRYCYE
;
A
#
# COMPACT_ATOMS: atom_id res chain seq x y z
N MET A 1 -78.42 -29.47 -12.43
CA MET A 1 -77.40 -29.02 -11.45
C MET A 1 -76.17 -29.89 -11.58
N LEU A 2 -75.09 -29.34 -12.13
CA LEU A 2 -73.68 -29.57 -11.79
C LEU A 2 -72.94 -28.37 -12.38
N ARG A 3 -72.36 -27.55 -11.50
CA ARG A 3 -71.73 -26.26 -11.81
C ARG A 3 -70.36 -26.52 -12.46
N LEU A 4 -70.11 -25.90 -13.61
CA LEU A 4 -68.76 -25.70 -14.13
C LEU A 4 -68.56 -24.19 -14.30
N LEU A 5 -67.89 -23.58 -13.32
CA LEU A 5 -67.37 -22.22 -13.43
C LEU A 5 -66.21 -22.23 -14.45
N PRO A 6 -66.17 -21.34 -15.46
CA PRO A 6 -64.93 -21.12 -16.17
C PRO A 6 -63.97 -20.39 -15.22
N LEU A 7 -62.97 -21.15 -14.74
CA LEU A 7 -61.76 -20.68 -14.08
C LEU A 7 -61.10 -19.59 -14.92
N ARG A 8 -61.27 -18.33 -14.53
CA ARG A 8 -60.41 -17.23 -14.99
C ARG A 8 -59.15 -17.24 -14.14
N LEU A 9 -58.09 -17.93 -14.60
CA LEU A 9 -56.79 -17.86 -13.94
C LEU A 9 -55.63 -17.67 -14.92
N ALA A 10 -54.95 -16.54 -14.66
CA ALA A 10 -53.52 -16.23 -14.78
C ALA A 10 -52.81 -16.18 -16.16
N SER A 11 -52.64 -14.93 -16.60
CA SER A 11 -51.42 -14.31 -17.16
C SER A 11 -50.59 -15.08 -18.20
N LYS A 12 -50.75 -14.71 -19.47
CA LYS A 12 -49.68 -14.81 -20.47
C LYS A 12 -48.75 -13.60 -20.36
N VAL A 13 -47.79 -13.66 -19.44
CA VAL A 13 -46.55 -12.88 -19.52
C VAL A 13 -45.41 -13.77 -19.05
N THR A 14 -44.88 -14.59 -19.94
CA THR A 14 -43.64 -15.34 -19.71
C THR A 14 -42.65 -14.98 -20.81
N ALA A 15 -41.86 -13.93 -20.57
CA ALA A 15 -40.47 -13.80 -21.03
C ALA A 15 -39.91 -12.40 -20.69
N GLY A 16 -39.74 -12.11 -19.40
CA GLY A 16 -38.76 -11.10 -18.99
C GLY A 16 -37.37 -11.70 -19.14
N ASN A 17 -36.72 -11.51 -20.28
CA ASN A 17 -35.35 -12.00 -20.47
C ASN A 17 -34.43 -11.14 -19.59
N ALA A 18 -33.96 -11.69 -18.47
CA ALA A 18 -33.07 -10.98 -17.55
C ALA A 18 -31.72 -10.73 -18.25
N LYS A 19 -31.47 -9.48 -18.66
CA LYS A 19 -30.21 -9.00 -19.26
C LYS A 19 -28.99 -9.00 -18.30
N ASN A 20 -28.95 -9.93 -17.34
CA ASN A 20 -27.92 -9.98 -16.30
C ASN A 20 -26.99 -11.20 -16.44
N GLN A 21 -26.85 -11.78 -17.64
CA GLN A 21 -25.97 -12.93 -17.90
C GLN A 21 -24.53 -12.55 -18.29
N ALA A 22 -24.12 -11.29 -18.12
CA ALA A 22 -22.72 -10.91 -18.28
C ALA A 22 -21.90 -11.33 -17.05
N GLY A 23 -21.57 -12.62 -16.97
CA GLY A 23 -20.58 -13.09 -16.01
C GLY A 23 -19.21 -12.49 -16.33
N HIS A 24 -18.57 -11.86 -15.37
CA HIS A 24 -17.17 -11.48 -15.55
C HIS A 24 -16.28 -12.73 -15.52
N PRO A 25 -15.25 -12.82 -16.38
CA PRO A 25 -14.29 -13.92 -16.31
C PRO A 25 -13.69 -13.98 -14.90
N ARG A 26 -13.57 -15.20 -14.36
CA ARG A 26 -13.07 -15.44 -13.00
C ARG A 26 -11.74 -14.71 -12.80
N ARG A 27 -11.75 -13.73 -11.90
CA ARG A 27 -10.58 -12.91 -11.57
C ARG A 27 -9.54 -13.81 -10.87
N LYS A 28 -8.37 -14.01 -11.51
CA LYS A 28 -7.23 -14.76 -10.91
C LYS A 28 -6.83 -14.21 -9.53
N ALA A 29 -6.58 -15.05 -8.53
CA ALA A 29 -6.07 -14.55 -7.25
C ALA A 29 -4.67 -13.92 -7.45
N LYS A 30 -4.46 -12.71 -6.93
CA LYS A 30 -3.17 -12.02 -6.97
C LYS A 30 -2.62 -11.90 -5.55
N LEU A 31 -1.78 -12.86 -5.18
CA LEU A 31 -1.35 -13.09 -3.81
C LEU A 31 0.10 -12.65 -3.60
N PHE A 32 0.54 -12.68 -2.34
CA PHE A 32 1.97 -12.69 -2.06
C PHE A 32 2.52 -14.05 -2.47
N HIS A 33 3.70 -14.06 -3.07
CA HIS A 33 4.43 -15.29 -3.38
C HIS A 33 5.40 -15.68 -2.25
N VAL A 34 5.67 -14.75 -1.34
CA VAL A 34 6.59 -14.88 -0.22
C VAL A 34 5.90 -14.45 1.08
N ILE A 35 6.34 -14.99 2.21
CA ILE A 35 5.79 -14.64 3.53
C ILE A 35 6.45 -13.33 3.99
N PRO A 36 5.69 -12.30 4.38
CA PRO A 36 6.26 -11.10 4.99
C PRO A 36 7.11 -11.44 6.23
N GLY A 37 8.31 -10.88 6.31
CA GLY A 37 9.28 -11.15 7.37
C GLY A 37 10.23 -12.32 7.09
N THR A 38 10.12 -13.01 5.95
CA THR A 38 11.09 -14.04 5.56
C THR A 38 12.15 -13.52 4.58
N PRO A 39 13.35 -14.13 4.55
CA PRO A 39 14.33 -13.87 3.51
C PRO A 39 13.78 -14.22 2.12
N VAL A 40 14.14 -13.40 1.13
CA VAL A 40 13.78 -13.54 -0.28
C VAL A 40 15.03 -13.46 -1.15
N THR A 41 14.96 -14.07 -2.33
CA THR A 41 16.03 -14.04 -3.32
C THR A 41 15.87 -12.89 -4.30
N PRO A 42 16.95 -12.40 -4.94
CA PRO A 42 16.83 -11.40 -6.00
C PRO A 42 15.96 -11.91 -7.14
N MET A 43 15.22 -11.01 -7.79
CA MET A 43 14.27 -11.32 -8.87
C MET A 43 13.07 -12.19 -8.48
N GLU A 44 12.96 -12.62 -7.22
CA GLU A 44 11.78 -13.32 -6.73
C GLU A 44 10.57 -12.39 -6.74
N LYS A 45 9.43 -12.91 -7.20
CA LYS A 45 8.16 -12.19 -7.12
C LYS A 45 7.80 -12.01 -5.66
N LEU A 46 7.54 -10.78 -5.23
CA LEU A 46 7.05 -10.49 -3.89
C LEU A 46 5.52 -10.50 -3.89
N LYS A 47 4.93 -9.64 -4.73
CA LYS A 47 3.48 -9.41 -4.76
C LYS A 47 3.01 -9.08 -6.16
N GLU A 48 2.05 -9.84 -6.66
CA GLU A 48 1.28 -9.48 -7.84
C GLU A 48 0.11 -8.55 -7.46
N GLN A 49 -0.12 -7.49 -8.25
CA GLN A 49 -1.16 -6.50 -7.95
C GLN A 49 -2.13 -6.31 -9.11
N ARG A 50 -3.35 -5.88 -8.79
CA ARG A 50 -4.34 -5.48 -9.78
C ARG A 50 -4.21 -3.99 -10.04
N ARG A 51 -4.23 -3.62 -11.34
CA ARG A 51 -4.39 -2.22 -11.73
C ARG A 51 -5.69 -1.69 -11.14
N ARG A 52 -5.60 -0.55 -10.48
CA ARG A 52 -6.77 0.19 -10.00
C ARG A 52 -7.17 1.20 -11.08
N TYR A 53 -8.46 1.26 -11.35
CA TYR A 53 -9.04 2.24 -12.26
C TYR A 53 -9.88 3.19 -11.42
N GLY A 54 -9.77 4.48 -11.70
CA GLY A 54 -10.52 5.54 -11.03
C GLY A 54 -10.20 6.88 -11.65
N GLN A 55 -11.05 7.87 -11.40
CA GLN A 55 -10.91 9.21 -11.98
C GLN A 55 -9.71 9.95 -11.37
N ASP A 56 -9.48 9.83 -10.06
CA ASP A 56 -8.40 10.52 -9.37
C ASP A 56 -7.05 9.80 -9.48
N ARG A 57 -5.95 10.58 -9.57
CA ARG A 57 -4.58 10.03 -9.58
C ARG A 57 -4.32 9.10 -8.38
N HIS A 58 -4.81 9.47 -7.20
CA HIS A 58 -4.63 8.68 -5.98
C HIS A 58 -5.39 7.36 -6.02
N SER A 59 -6.62 7.36 -6.56
CA SER A 59 -7.43 6.15 -6.71
C SER A 59 -6.80 5.10 -7.64
N ARG A 60 -5.93 5.54 -8.56
CA ARG A 60 -5.19 4.69 -9.50
C ARG A 60 -3.87 4.14 -8.93
N LEU A 61 -3.42 4.62 -7.77
CA LEU A 61 -2.16 4.18 -7.18
C LEU A 61 -2.26 2.72 -6.72
N PRO A 62 -1.20 1.91 -6.90
CA PRO A 62 -1.17 0.56 -6.41
C PRO A 62 -1.22 0.53 -4.87
N GLU A 63 -1.68 -0.60 -4.34
CA GLU A 63 -1.78 -0.83 -2.90
C GLU A 63 -0.40 -0.94 -2.26
N TYR A 64 0.49 -1.69 -2.91
CA TYR A 64 1.88 -1.85 -2.54
C TYR A 64 2.76 -1.12 -3.54
N ARG A 65 3.62 -0.23 -3.06
CA ARG A 65 4.60 0.51 -3.85
C ARG A 65 6.00 -0.08 -3.64
N PRO A 66 6.91 0.11 -4.62
CA PRO A 66 8.31 -0.26 -4.42
C PRO A 66 8.91 0.65 -3.34
N GLY A 67 9.44 0.04 -2.29
CA GLY A 67 10.28 0.72 -1.31
C GLY A 67 11.76 0.40 -1.55
N LYS A 68 12.56 0.41 -0.48
CA LYS A 68 13.99 0.12 -0.55
C LYS A 68 14.24 -1.29 -1.08
N ASN A 69 15.16 -1.40 -2.05
CA ASN A 69 15.58 -2.65 -2.67
C ASN A 69 14.44 -3.46 -3.33
N VAL A 70 13.38 -2.80 -3.78
CA VAL A 70 12.26 -3.43 -4.50
C VAL A 70 12.03 -2.71 -5.83
N ARG A 71 11.80 -3.49 -6.90
CA ARG A 71 11.45 -2.99 -8.23
C ARG A 71 10.01 -3.32 -8.55
N LEU A 72 9.28 -2.35 -9.11
CA LEU A 72 7.94 -2.56 -9.67
C LEU A 72 8.04 -2.76 -11.19
N ASP A 73 7.43 -3.81 -11.72
CA ASP A 73 7.18 -3.92 -13.16
C ASP A 73 5.95 -3.05 -13.53
N PRO A 74 6.10 -1.99 -14.34
CA PRO A 74 5.00 -1.09 -14.69
C PRO A 74 3.90 -1.76 -15.51
N ASN A 75 4.21 -2.86 -16.21
CA ASN A 75 3.24 -3.58 -17.03
C ASN A 75 2.35 -4.47 -16.16
N THR A 76 2.95 -5.34 -15.36
CA THR A 76 2.19 -6.32 -14.56
C THR A 76 1.78 -5.81 -13.17
N PHE A 77 2.36 -4.69 -12.72
CA PHE A 77 2.29 -4.19 -11.34
C PHE A 77 2.78 -5.22 -10.31
N THR A 78 3.69 -6.11 -10.74
CA THR A 78 4.34 -7.09 -9.88
C THR A 78 5.56 -6.47 -9.22
N LEU A 79 5.70 -6.67 -7.92
CA LEU A 79 6.87 -6.26 -7.15
C LEU A 79 7.89 -7.39 -7.10
N TYR A 80 9.16 -7.06 -7.34
CA TYR A 80 10.29 -7.97 -7.33
C TYR A 80 11.36 -7.48 -6.36
N ALA A 81 12.01 -8.40 -5.65
CA ALA A 81 13.19 -8.05 -4.87
C ALA A 81 14.37 -7.72 -5.80
N THR A 82 15.10 -6.64 -5.52
CA THR A 82 16.34 -6.31 -6.23
C THR A 82 17.56 -6.98 -5.58
N THR A 83 17.52 -7.16 -4.27
CA THR A 83 18.59 -7.78 -3.48
C THR A 83 18.09 -8.99 -2.70
N LYS A 84 19.01 -9.86 -2.29
CA LYS A 84 18.71 -10.91 -1.30
C LYS A 84 18.56 -10.25 0.06
N GLY A 85 17.51 -10.55 0.80
CA GLY A 85 17.26 -9.88 2.09
C GLY A 85 15.92 -10.26 2.70
N VAL A 86 15.55 -9.66 3.82
CA VAL A 86 14.27 -9.90 4.50
C VAL A 86 13.23 -8.91 4.01
N MET A 87 12.08 -9.39 3.51
CA MET A 87 10.98 -8.52 3.09
C MET A 87 10.19 -8.00 4.30
N THR A 88 9.94 -6.69 4.35
CA THR A 88 9.07 -6.03 5.33
C THR A 88 8.01 -5.18 4.64
N ILE A 89 6.95 -4.85 5.39
CA ILE A 89 5.85 -4.00 4.92
C ILE A 89 5.91 -2.71 5.73
N ARG A 90 6.04 -1.58 5.04
CA ARG A 90 5.91 -0.25 5.65
C ARG A 90 4.58 0.35 5.26
N GLU A 91 3.77 0.72 6.24
CA GLU A 91 2.52 1.45 6.03
C GLU A 91 2.76 2.95 6.02
N SER A 92 2.01 3.68 5.19
CA SER A 92 1.99 5.14 5.18
C SER A 92 1.39 5.69 6.45
N ARG A 93 2.11 6.65 7.04
CA ARG A 93 1.65 7.42 8.19
C ARG A 93 0.41 8.26 7.83
N ILE A 94 0.32 8.74 6.59
CA ILE A 94 -0.79 9.57 6.11
C ILE A 94 -2.06 8.74 5.88
N ASN A 95 -1.93 7.58 5.21
CA ASN A 95 -3.06 6.70 4.94
C ASN A 95 -2.63 5.21 4.95
N PRO A 96 -2.99 4.45 5.99
CA PRO A 96 -2.56 3.05 6.17
C PRO A 96 -2.92 2.09 5.03
N LYS A 97 -3.87 2.46 4.15
CA LYS A 97 -4.22 1.67 2.97
C LYS A 97 -3.11 1.62 1.92
N TYR A 98 -2.20 2.60 1.90
CA TYR A 98 -1.05 2.60 1.02
C TYR A 98 0.18 2.07 1.77
N LYS A 99 0.83 1.09 1.16
CA LYS A 99 1.97 0.38 1.75
C LYS A 99 3.15 0.37 0.80
N TRP A 100 4.34 0.18 1.34
CA TRP A 100 5.57 -0.09 0.59
C TRP A 100 6.10 -1.46 0.99
N LEU A 101 6.61 -2.19 0.01
CA LEU A 101 7.42 -3.37 0.28
C LEU A 101 8.89 -2.96 0.27
N GLU A 102 9.60 -3.35 1.32
CA GLU A 102 11.02 -3.08 1.49
C GLU A 102 11.76 -4.39 1.70
N VAL A 103 13.02 -4.45 1.26
CA VAL A 103 13.89 -5.62 1.48
C VAL A 103 15.15 -5.17 2.19
N GLU A 104 15.37 -5.71 3.39
CA GLU A 104 16.55 -5.44 4.20
C GLU A 104 17.68 -6.41 3.83
N PRO A 105 18.82 -5.96 3.27
CA PRO A 105 19.86 -6.86 2.76
C PRO A 105 20.55 -7.68 3.86
N ASP A 106 20.71 -7.09 5.05
CA ASP A 106 21.36 -7.76 6.17
C ASP A 106 20.38 -8.68 6.92
N ILE A 107 20.34 -9.94 6.45
CA ILE A 107 19.50 -10.99 7.03
C ILE A 107 19.90 -11.28 8.49
N GLN A 108 21.20 -11.26 8.80
CA GLN A 108 21.69 -11.62 10.14
C GLN A 108 21.32 -10.57 11.17
N LYS A 109 21.36 -9.28 10.81
CA LYS A 109 20.82 -8.20 11.65
C LYS A 109 19.36 -8.49 12.02
N VAL A 110 18.50 -8.73 11.04
CA VAL A 110 17.08 -8.98 11.29
C VAL A 110 16.86 -10.24 12.12
N TYR A 111 17.57 -11.33 11.78
CA TYR A 111 17.46 -12.60 12.47
C TYR A 111 17.86 -12.50 13.94
N ARG A 112 19.07 -11.99 14.23
CA ARG A 112 19.59 -11.89 15.60
C ARG A 112 18.73 -10.95 16.45
N SER A 113 18.33 -9.79 15.91
CA SER A 113 17.43 -8.88 16.61
C SER A 113 16.07 -9.52 16.91
N SER A 114 15.52 -10.32 15.98
CA SER A 114 14.26 -11.04 16.20
C SER A 114 14.40 -12.14 17.26
N GLN A 115 15.49 -12.93 17.23
CA GLN A 115 15.72 -14.00 18.19
C GLN A 115 15.93 -13.45 19.60
N MET A 116 16.76 -12.42 19.74
CA MET A 116 16.99 -11.76 21.02
C MET A 116 15.70 -11.17 21.59
N ARG A 117 14.89 -10.50 20.76
CA ARG A 117 13.59 -9.96 21.20
C ARG A 117 12.65 -11.06 21.68
N ARG A 118 12.56 -12.20 20.99
CA ARG A 118 11.75 -13.35 21.43
C ARG A 118 12.26 -13.92 22.75
N ALA A 119 13.57 -14.07 22.91
CA ALA A 119 14.18 -14.56 24.14
C ALA A 119 13.92 -13.63 25.33
N LEU A 120 14.01 -12.31 25.14
CA LEU A 120 13.67 -11.33 26.17
C LEU A 120 12.16 -11.32 26.48
N ALA A 121 11.31 -11.52 25.47
CA ALA A 121 9.86 -11.55 25.66
C ALA A 121 9.45 -12.76 26.50
N ALA A 122 10.05 -13.92 26.26
CA ALA A 122 9.86 -15.12 27.08
C ALA A 122 10.27 -14.92 28.55
N ARG A 123 11.16 -13.96 28.84
CA ARG A 123 11.60 -13.60 30.19
C ARG A 123 10.83 -12.43 30.79
N GLY A 124 9.85 -11.86 30.07
CA GLY A 124 9.12 -10.66 30.51
C GLY A 124 9.97 -9.37 30.52
N MET A 125 11.12 -9.36 29.85
CA MET A 125 12.10 -8.26 29.86
C MET A 125 12.00 -7.33 28.63
N THR A 126 10.97 -7.48 27.80
CA THR A 126 10.77 -6.62 26.61
C THR A 126 9.81 -5.48 26.87
N SER A 127 10.17 -4.29 26.41
CA SER A 127 9.21 -3.20 26.25
C SER A 127 8.36 -3.39 24.98
N GLN A 128 7.08 -3.04 25.08
CA GLN A 128 6.15 -2.97 23.94
C GLN A 128 6.16 -1.60 23.24
N MET A 129 6.90 -0.63 23.78
CA MET A 129 7.04 0.72 23.24
C MET A 129 8.11 0.75 22.13
N VAL A 130 7.86 0.03 21.03
CA VAL A 130 8.78 -0.06 19.90
C VAL A 130 8.01 0.08 18.59
N GLU A 131 8.63 0.67 17.57
CA GLU A 131 8.08 0.86 16.22
C GLU A 131 7.43 -0.40 15.64
N LYS A 132 7.98 -1.59 15.94
CA LYS A 132 7.46 -2.88 15.45
C LYS A 132 6.10 -3.25 16.05
N ASN A 133 5.64 -2.59 17.10
CA ASN A 133 4.32 -2.80 17.68
C ASN A 133 3.31 -1.91 16.92
N GLU A 134 2.44 -2.54 16.12
CA GLU A 134 1.44 -1.87 15.29
C GLU A 134 0.51 -0.96 16.11
N HIS A 135 0.17 -1.38 17.34
CA HIS A 135 -0.72 -0.62 18.22
C HIS A 135 -0.05 0.62 18.84
N TYR A 136 1.28 0.63 18.95
CA TYR A 136 2.03 1.74 19.56
C TYR A 136 2.61 2.72 18.52
N ARG A 137 2.71 2.30 17.27
CA ARG A 137 3.38 3.08 16.22
C ARG A 137 2.80 4.49 16.04
N SER A 138 1.47 4.65 16.12
CA SER A 138 0.83 5.97 16.01
C SER A 138 1.17 6.92 17.16
N GLU A 139 1.34 6.40 18.37
CA GLU A 139 1.77 7.21 19.52
C GLU A 139 3.24 7.59 19.40
N MET A 140 4.07 6.65 18.95
CA MET A 140 5.48 6.89 18.69
C MET A 140 5.70 7.97 17.62
N ASP A 141 4.94 7.93 16.52
CA ASP A 141 4.99 8.93 15.45
C ASP A 141 4.59 10.33 15.96
N LEU A 142 3.61 10.41 16.87
CA LEU A 142 3.17 11.65 17.50
C LEU A 142 4.22 12.20 18.48
N LEU A 143 4.87 11.31 19.25
CA LEU A 143 5.89 11.68 20.21
C LEU A 143 7.16 12.19 19.53
N LEU A 144 7.56 11.56 18.42
CA LEU A 144 8.74 11.97 17.65
C LEU A 144 8.50 13.23 16.82
N GLU A 145 7.32 13.38 16.23
CA GLU A 145 7.01 14.54 15.40
C GLU A 145 5.58 15.05 15.61
N PRO A 146 5.30 15.81 16.69
CA PRO A 146 3.94 16.20 17.07
C PRO A 146 3.16 16.96 15.97
N HIS A 147 3.88 17.73 15.15
CA HIS A 147 3.30 18.60 14.13
C HIS A 147 3.23 17.97 12.74
N TRP A 148 3.47 16.66 12.59
CA TRP A 148 3.51 16.00 11.28
C TRP A 148 2.22 16.22 10.46
N ARG A 149 1.05 16.20 11.12
CA ARG A 149 -0.24 16.47 10.46
C ARG A 149 -0.32 17.87 9.87
N GLN A 150 0.12 18.88 10.62
CA GLN A 150 0.11 20.27 10.18
C GLN A 150 1.06 20.46 9.00
N ARG A 151 2.24 19.82 9.04
CA ARG A 151 3.22 19.84 7.95
C ARG A 151 2.67 19.21 6.66
N VAL A 152 1.97 18.07 6.77
CA VAL A 152 1.35 17.40 5.62
C VAL A 152 0.19 18.20 5.04
N MET A 153 -0.63 18.84 5.89
CA MET A 153 -1.79 19.63 5.44
C MET A 153 -1.42 21.02 4.90
N ARG A 154 -0.23 21.54 5.25
CA ARG A 154 0.22 22.85 4.78
C ARG A 154 0.48 22.81 3.28
N VAL A 155 -0.28 23.59 2.53
CA VAL A 155 -0.08 23.77 1.08
C VAL A 155 0.88 24.94 0.85
N PRO A 156 2.07 24.72 0.28
CA PRO A 156 3.02 25.80 0.00
C PRO A 156 2.47 26.74 -1.07
N LYS A 157 2.77 28.04 -0.92
CA LYS A 157 2.42 29.05 -1.94
C LYS A 157 3.27 28.83 -3.20
N ALA A 158 2.78 29.32 -4.34
CA ALA A 158 3.48 29.18 -5.62
C ALA A 158 4.91 29.76 -5.58
N THR A 159 5.13 30.86 -4.87
CA THR A 159 6.43 31.53 -4.69
C THR A 159 7.42 30.70 -3.87
N GLU A 160 6.95 29.91 -2.91
CA GLU A 160 7.79 29.01 -2.11
C GLU A 160 8.14 27.74 -2.89
N ARG A 161 7.20 27.27 -3.73
CA ARG A 161 7.37 26.06 -4.55
C ARG A 161 8.27 26.31 -5.76
N PHE A 162 8.02 27.38 -6.50
CA PHE A 162 8.83 27.79 -7.65
C PHE A 162 9.78 28.89 -7.21
N LYS A 163 10.86 28.47 -6.53
CA LYS A 163 11.93 29.38 -6.15
C LYS A 163 12.57 29.99 -7.39
N ASP A 164 13.07 31.21 -7.27
CA ASP A 164 13.80 31.89 -8.34
C ASP A 164 15.00 31.03 -8.78
N PRO A 165 15.09 30.62 -10.06
CA PRO A 165 16.23 29.88 -10.58
C PRO A 165 17.59 30.56 -10.34
N ASN A 166 17.62 31.89 -10.19
CA ASN A 166 18.84 32.62 -9.85
C ASN A 166 19.46 32.15 -8.53
N LEU A 167 18.65 31.70 -7.56
CA LEU A 167 19.14 31.15 -6.30
C LEU A 167 19.93 29.85 -6.53
N PHE A 168 19.51 29.05 -7.51
CA PHE A 168 20.22 27.82 -7.89
C PHE A 168 21.50 28.14 -8.66
N VAL A 169 21.43 29.02 -9.65
CA VAL A 169 22.59 29.44 -10.46
C VAL A 169 23.69 30.07 -9.60
N ARG A 170 23.32 30.83 -8.57
CA ARG A 170 24.27 31.46 -7.62
C ARG A 170 24.75 30.52 -6.52
N GLY A 171 24.29 29.26 -6.50
CA GLY A 171 24.68 28.28 -5.48
C GLY A 171 24.08 28.52 -4.08
N VAL A 172 23.05 29.36 -3.96
CA VAL A 172 22.33 29.58 -2.68
C VAL A 172 21.48 28.36 -2.32
N ILE A 173 20.93 27.69 -3.34
CA ILE A 173 20.26 26.39 -3.21
C ILE A 173 20.97 25.36 -4.09
N THR A 174 21.10 24.13 -3.60
CA THR A 174 21.80 23.04 -4.30
C THR A 174 20.93 22.31 -5.31
N GLU A 175 19.61 22.49 -5.24
CA GLU A 175 18.66 21.77 -6.09
C GLU A 175 17.37 22.58 -6.30
N LEU A 176 16.77 22.45 -7.48
CA LEU A 176 15.49 23.05 -7.84
C LEU A 176 14.49 21.96 -8.23
N THR A 177 13.65 21.53 -7.27
CA THR A 177 12.68 20.42 -7.42
C THR A 177 11.22 20.88 -7.31
N PRO A 178 10.71 21.68 -8.25
CA PRO A 178 9.35 22.24 -8.17
C PRO A 178 8.23 21.18 -8.26
N MET A 179 8.55 19.97 -8.73
CA MET A 179 7.62 18.86 -8.91
C MET A 179 7.32 18.12 -7.60
N ASP A 180 8.18 18.24 -6.59
CA ASP A 180 8.07 17.56 -5.29
C ASP A 180 7.14 18.32 -4.33
N ARG A 181 5.88 18.45 -4.76
CA ARG A 181 4.83 19.14 -4.00
C ARG A 181 4.06 18.24 -3.03
N TYR A 182 4.26 16.93 -3.13
CA TYR A 182 3.49 15.93 -2.38
C TYR A 182 4.34 15.30 -1.29
N CYS A 183 3.80 15.22 -0.08
CA CYS A 183 4.41 14.49 1.01
C CYS A 183 4.00 13.01 0.94
N TYR A 184 4.98 12.11 0.86
CA TYR A 184 4.77 10.67 0.90
C TYR A 184 5.51 10.09 2.10
N GLU A 185 4.78 9.87 3.20
CA GLU A 185 5.29 9.34 4.46
C GLU A 185 4.41 8.19 4.98
#